data_AF-A0A5C9E3I0-F1
#
_entry.id   AF-A0A5C9E3I0-F1
#
_cell.length_a   1.000
_cell.length_b   1.000
_cell.length_c   1.000
_cell.angle_alpha   90.00
_cell.angle_beta   90.00
_cell.angle_gamma   90.00
#
_symmetry.space_group_name_H-M   'P 1'
#
loop_
_entity.id
_entity.type
_entity.pdbx_description
1 polymer ?
#
loop_
_entity_poly.entity_id
_entity_poly.type
_entity_poly.pdbx_seq_one_letter_code
_entity_poly.pdbx_strand_id
1 'polypeptide(L)'
;MKVVTWVLRILSIVTFVYMAYLVYSIMSVLGVWDWSAPYDYIVTVFRLLSLLVFFVSITVFSGILAAALGVIPGGLTSGLYNSLILRLWYLQPYGVSGPYTDVNVAFSQFLGNIFQILDYLYNTSFIFLYFLCAGVGIALFLQSLVRMEHKYVAGAFISIQAILVIGAYAPMISVIDINPVPNDLIAFIFHSGQILALVSFAYLEISYQMIYSYSVGKPVEDREETLKKQLLALRTATRKQDAIDKGESLASSAMSRSSGATVFSFVREAIERKTLGEKDELENLDAISDVRRLQIFVDELLASDPNARDELTAKAAAPSSFYVISSTIMGSAIRFISVIALSFLLINPEFFMSLLNLTPGIQNSAELTQPEIILLFMVPLLLLFPFVAMVISSFVSQEEDVKEELSPEEKEAEKERKRKLKKMKKDAAKARKEREKAKRRKRTDSGDEIDEWDRALEETYGV
;
A
#
# COMPACT_ATOMS: atom_id res chain seq x y z
N MET A 1 16.32 -2.50 14.10
CA MET A 1 15.13 -2.07 13.31
C MET A 1 14.19 -3.23 12.95
N LYS A 2 14.65 -4.33 12.31
CA LYS A 2 13.79 -5.49 11.96
C LYS A 2 12.86 -5.97 13.09
N VAL A 3 13.40 -6.10 14.31
CA VAL A 3 12.64 -6.54 15.49
C VAL A 3 11.52 -5.55 15.83
N VAL A 4 11.82 -4.23 15.82
CA VAL A 4 10.83 -3.16 16.10
C VAL A 4 9.71 -3.21 15.07
N THR A 5 10.06 -3.28 13.79
CA THR A 5 9.09 -3.38 12.70
C THR A 5 8.23 -4.64 12.81
N TRP A 6 8.81 -5.76 13.23
CA TRP A 6 8.09 -7.02 13.42
C TRP A 6 7.12 -6.97 14.59
N VAL A 7 7.52 -6.39 15.72
CA VAL A 7 6.64 -6.15 16.88
C VAL A 7 5.48 -5.23 16.50
N LEU A 8 5.77 -4.13 15.79
CA LEU A 8 4.73 -3.22 15.31
C LEU A 8 3.77 -3.89 14.30
N ARG A 9 4.27 -4.80 13.45
CA ARG A 9 3.40 -5.62 12.59
C ARG A 9 2.45 -6.48 13.39
N ILE A 10 2.94 -7.18 14.41
CA ILE A 10 2.09 -8.03 15.27
C ILE A 10 1.04 -7.18 15.98
N LEU A 11 1.44 -6.05 16.55
CA LEU A 11 0.51 -5.13 17.20
C LEU A 11 -0.53 -4.58 16.22
N SER A 12 -0.14 -4.28 14.97
CA SER A 12 -1.09 -3.86 13.93
C SER A 12 -2.09 -4.95 13.55
N ILE A 13 -1.65 -6.23 13.52
CA ILE A 13 -2.53 -7.39 13.29
C ILE A 13 -3.51 -7.55 14.45
N VAL A 14 -3.02 -7.53 15.69
CA VAL A 14 -3.87 -7.68 16.88
C VAL A 14 -4.91 -6.57 16.94
N THR A 15 -4.51 -5.31 16.72
CA THR A 15 -5.44 -4.18 16.74
C THR A 15 -6.42 -4.19 15.57
N PHE A 16 -5.99 -4.59 14.36
CA PHE A 16 -6.91 -4.76 13.23
C PHE A 16 -7.94 -5.87 13.47
N VAL A 17 -7.50 -7.03 13.95
CA VAL A 17 -8.39 -8.15 14.27
C VAL A 17 -9.36 -7.76 15.36
N TYR A 18 -8.90 -7.04 16.40
CA TYR A 18 -9.78 -6.58 17.47
C TYR A 18 -10.78 -5.53 16.97
N MET A 19 -10.36 -4.58 16.13
CA MET A 19 -11.25 -3.62 15.47
C MET A 19 -12.31 -4.34 14.63
N ALA A 20 -11.91 -5.29 13.78
CA ALA A 20 -12.83 -6.06 12.94
C ALA A 20 -13.79 -6.90 13.78
N TYR A 21 -13.31 -7.49 14.89
CA TYR A 21 -14.14 -8.22 15.85
C TYR A 21 -15.18 -7.32 16.51
N LEU A 22 -14.82 -6.10 16.91
CA LEU A 22 -15.79 -5.15 17.50
C LEU A 22 -16.87 -4.77 16.49
N VAL A 23 -16.48 -4.47 15.24
CA VAL A 23 -17.45 -4.18 14.17
C VAL A 23 -18.36 -5.39 13.94
N TYR A 24 -17.79 -6.59 13.82
CA TYR A 24 -18.55 -7.82 13.69
C TYR A 24 -19.51 -8.05 14.87
N SER A 25 -19.04 -7.85 16.11
CA SER A 25 -19.84 -8.02 17.33
C SER A 25 -21.03 -7.06 17.34
N ILE A 26 -20.81 -5.79 16.98
CA ILE A 26 -21.88 -4.79 16.88
C ILE A 26 -22.91 -5.25 15.83
N MET A 27 -22.45 -5.61 14.63
CA MET A 27 -23.34 -6.03 13.54
C MET A 27 -24.07 -7.35 13.84
N SER A 28 -23.43 -8.27 14.56
CA SER A 28 -24.00 -9.57 14.93
C SER A 28 -25.06 -9.44 16.01
N VAL A 29 -24.86 -8.58 17.02
CA VAL A 29 -25.87 -8.31 18.07
C VAL A 29 -27.14 -7.73 17.45
N LEU A 30 -26.99 -6.94 16.39
CA LEU A 30 -28.08 -6.31 15.66
C LEU A 30 -28.76 -7.28 14.65
N GLY A 31 -28.30 -8.52 14.55
CA GLY A 31 -28.89 -9.54 13.67
C GLY A 31 -28.70 -9.27 12.17
N VAL A 32 -27.78 -8.36 11.81
CA VAL A 32 -27.59 -7.88 10.43
C VAL A 32 -26.63 -8.78 9.65
N TRP A 33 -25.76 -9.48 10.37
CA TRP A 33 -24.73 -10.30 9.77
C TRP A 33 -25.25 -11.71 9.46
N ASP A 34 -25.64 -11.93 8.21
CA ASP A 34 -26.01 -13.25 7.69
C ASP A 34 -24.96 -13.76 6.69
N TRP A 35 -24.37 -14.92 6.96
CA TRP A 35 -23.37 -15.54 6.11
C TRP A 35 -23.93 -16.08 4.79
N SER A 36 -25.24 -16.32 4.69
CA SER A 36 -25.86 -16.73 3.42
C SER A 36 -26.16 -15.55 2.50
N ALA A 37 -26.25 -14.32 3.04
CA ALA A 37 -26.68 -13.15 2.29
C ALA A 37 -25.87 -12.87 1.01
N PRO A 38 -24.52 -13.02 0.96
CA PRO A 38 -23.80 -12.82 -0.29
C PRO A 38 -24.18 -13.84 -1.37
N TYR A 39 -24.39 -15.10 -0.98
CA TYR A 39 -24.84 -16.14 -1.88
C TYR A 39 -26.26 -15.86 -2.36
N ASP A 40 -27.17 -15.55 -1.43
CA ASP A 40 -28.56 -15.26 -1.73
C ASP A 40 -28.72 -14.03 -2.63
N TYR A 41 -27.92 -12.99 -2.40
CA TYR A 41 -27.85 -11.80 -3.27
C TYR A 41 -27.42 -12.16 -4.69
N ILE A 42 -26.26 -12.81 -4.84
CA ILE A 42 -25.70 -13.17 -6.16
C ILE A 42 -26.67 -14.07 -6.92
N VAL A 43 -27.23 -15.08 -6.25
CA VAL A 43 -28.19 -16.02 -6.85
C VAL A 43 -29.47 -15.30 -7.24
N THR A 44 -29.98 -14.38 -6.41
CA THR A 44 -31.21 -13.63 -6.73
C THR A 44 -31.00 -12.68 -7.92
N VAL A 45 -29.87 -11.95 -7.96
CA VAL A 45 -29.51 -11.10 -9.11
C VAL A 45 -29.36 -11.94 -10.38
N PHE A 46 -28.67 -13.08 -10.30
CA PHE A 46 -28.49 -13.98 -11.44
C PHE A 46 -29.83 -14.56 -11.92
N ARG A 47 -30.71 -14.97 -11.00
CA ARG A 47 -32.07 -15.45 -11.31
C ARG A 47 -32.89 -14.37 -12.01
N LEU A 48 -32.84 -13.13 -11.52
CA LEU A 48 -33.57 -12.00 -12.11
C LEU A 48 -33.05 -11.66 -13.52
N LEU A 49 -31.73 -11.52 -13.68
CA LEU A 49 -31.10 -11.26 -14.98
C LEU A 49 -31.40 -12.37 -15.99
N SER A 50 -31.30 -13.63 -15.55
CA SER A 50 -31.59 -14.78 -16.42
C SER A 50 -33.05 -14.81 -16.86
N LEU A 51 -33.99 -14.50 -15.96
CA LEU A 51 -35.42 -14.42 -16.28
C LEU A 51 -35.70 -13.27 -17.27
N LEU A 52 -35.05 -12.12 -17.10
CA LEU A 52 -35.18 -10.97 -18.00
C LEU A 52 -34.63 -11.27 -19.40
N VAL A 53 -33.39 -11.74 -19.50
CA VAL A 53 -32.76 -12.11 -20.79
C VAL A 53 -33.60 -13.15 -21.51
N PHE A 54 -34.12 -14.11 -20.76
CA PHE A 54 -34.99 -15.14 -21.30
C PHE A 54 -36.32 -14.58 -21.81
N PHE A 55 -36.98 -13.71 -21.05
CA PHE A 55 -38.22 -13.07 -21.47
C PHE A 55 -38.05 -12.29 -22.79
N VAL A 56 -36.97 -11.53 -22.89
CA VAL A 56 -36.61 -10.83 -24.13
C VAL A 56 -36.43 -11.83 -25.27
N SER A 57 -35.72 -12.93 -25.01
CA SER A 57 -35.48 -13.99 -26.00
C SER A 57 -36.78 -14.66 -26.48
N ILE A 58 -37.70 -15.02 -25.58
CA ILE A 58 -39.03 -15.56 -25.94
C ILE A 58 -39.82 -14.54 -26.73
N THR A 59 -39.85 -13.28 -26.30
CA THR A 59 -40.68 -12.25 -26.93
C THR A 59 -40.20 -11.99 -28.36
N VAL A 60 -38.89 -11.88 -28.55
CA VAL A 60 -38.25 -11.74 -29.87
C VAL A 60 -38.53 -12.97 -30.73
N PHE A 61 -38.31 -14.18 -30.19
CA PHE A 61 -38.52 -15.42 -30.94
C PHE A 61 -39.99 -15.64 -31.34
N SER A 62 -40.90 -15.38 -30.40
CA SER A 62 -42.36 -15.45 -30.65
C SER A 62 -42.79 -14.40 -31.65
N GLY A 63 -42.23 -13.19 -31.60
CA GLY A 63 -42.48 -12.14 -32.60
C GLY A 63 -41.99 -12.52 -34.00
N ILE A 64 -40.79 -13.10 -34.10
CA ILE A 64 -40.23 -13.59 -35.38
C ILE A 64 -41.09 -14.73 -35.93
N LEU A 65 -41.45 -15.72 -35.10
CA LEU A 65 -42.29 -16.83 -35.53
C LEU A 65 -43.70 -16.41 -35.90
N ALA A 66 -44.31 -15.50 -35.15
CA ALA A 66 -45.62 -14.94 -35.49
C ALA A 66 -45.58 -14.21 -36.83
N ALA A 67 -44.52 -13.43 -37.10
CA ALA A 67 -44.32 -12.77 -38.38
C ALA A 67 -44.08 -13.76 -39.54
N ALA A 68 -43.36 -14.86 -39.29
CA ALA A 68 -43.02 -15.86 -40.31
C ALA A 68 -44.16 -16.84 -40.62
N LEU A 69 -44.89 -17.28 -39.59
CA LEU A 69 -45.85 -18.39 -39.67
C LEU A 69 -47.31 -17.95 -39.48
N GLY A 70 -47.57 -16.69 -39.09
CA GLY A 70 -48.93 -16.18 -38.85
C GLY A 70 -49.66 -16.80 -37.64
N VAL A 71 -48.97 -17.63 -36.83
CA VAL A 71 -49.53 -18.34 -35.68
C VAL A 71 -48.61 -18.20 -34.48
N ILE A 72 -49.18 -17.95 -33.31
CA ILE A 72 -48.46 -17.92 -32.02
C ILE A 72 -48.31 -19.36 -31.52
N PRO A 73 -47.08 -19.91 -31.38
CA PRO A 73 -46.90 -21.26 -30.89
C PRO A 73 -47.19 -21.32 -29.38
N GLY A 74 -48.36 -21.83 -28.99
CA GLY A 74 -48.81 -21.81 -27.59
C GLY A 74 -48.26 -22.93 -26.68
N GLY A 75 -47.70 -24.02 -27.22
CA GLY A 75 -47.31 -25.21 -26.42
C GLY A 75 -45.87 -25.70 -26.59
N LEU A 76 -45.23 -25.40 -27.73
CA LEU A 76 -43.88 -25.90 -28.04
C LEU A 76 -42.79 -25.04 -27.38
N THR A 77 -43.05 -23.74 -27.27
CA THR A 77 -42.25 -22.76 -26.52
C THR A 77 -42.31 -22.99 -25.01
N SER A 78 -43.48 -23.34 -24.46
CA SER A 78 -43.63 -23.70 -23.04
C SER A 78 -43.01 -25.06 -22.69
N GLY A 79 -43.06 -26.04 -23.61
CA GLY A 79 -42.37 -27.33 -23.46
C GLY A 79 -40.84 -27.21 -23.50
N LEU A 80 -40.29 -26.39 -24.40
CA LEU A 80 -38.85 -26.09 -24.46
C LEU A 80 -38.38 -25.27 -23.24
N TYR A 81 -39.19 -24.33 -22.75
CA TYR A 81 -38.94 -23.57 -21.53
C TYR A 81 -38.73 -24.48 -20.31
N ASN A 82 -39.63 -25.46 -20.14
CA ASN A 82 -39.63 -26.32 -18.97
C ASN A 82 -38.47 -27.33 -18.97
N SER A 83 -38.10 -27.84 -20.15
CA SER A 83 -37.04 -28.86 -20.26
C SER A 83 -35.63 -28.28 -20.31
N LEU A 84 -35.41 -27.17 -21.02
CA LEU A 84 -34.07 -26.62 -21.25
C LEU A 84 -33.63 -25.61 -20.21
N ILE A 85 -34.54 -24.87 -19.57
CA ILE A 85 -34.16 -23.74 -18.72
C ILE A 85 -34.53 -23.96 -17.26
N LEU A 86 -35.79 -24.32 -16.95
CA LEU A 86 -36.17 -24.57 -15.55
C LEU A 86 -35.43 -25.77 -14.95
N ARG A 87 -35.27 -26.85 -15.73
CA ARG A 87 -34.61 -28.09 -15.28
C ARG A 87 -33.08 -28.04 -15.37
N LEU A 88 -32.52 -27.34 -16.35
CA LEU A 88 -31.08 -27.34 -16.63
C LEU A 88 -30.35 -26.17 -15.94
N TRP A 89 -31.03 -25.04 -15.69
CA TRP A 89 -30.47 -23.86 -15.02
C TRP A 89 -30.99 -23.63 -13.60
N TYR A 90 -31.91 -24.47 -13.08
CA TYR A 90 -32.48 -24.33 -11.73
C TYR A 90 -33.09 -22.93 -11.47
N LEU A 91 -33.58 -22.26 -12.51
CA LEU A 91 -34.13 -20.91 -12.48
C LEU A 91 -35.59 -20.93 -12.00
N GLN A 92 -35.86 -21.40 -10.79
CA GLN A 92 -37.18 -21.22 -10.19
C GLN A 92 -37.42 -19.74 -9.89
N PRO A 93 -38.62 -19.19 -10.24
CA PRO A 93 -38.98 -17.84 -9.82
C PRO A 93 -38.94 -17.76 -8.29
N TYR A 94 -38.39 -16.64 -7.79
CA TYR A 94 -38.22 -16.40 -6.37
C TYR A 94 -39.58 -16.46 -5.65
N GLY A 95 -39.64 -17.16 -4.50
CA GLY A 95 -40.85 -17.26 -3.67
C GLY A 95 -41.85 -18.37 -4.07
N VAL A 96 -41.48 -19.28 -4.98
CA VAL A 96 -42.40 -20.34 -5.44
C VAL A 96 -41.86 -21.73 -5.14
N SER A 97 -42.69 -22.57 -4.52
CA SER A 97 -42.44 -24.00 -4.35
C SER A 97 -42.91 -24.80 -5.58
N GLY A 98 -42.02 -25.02 -6.56
CA GLY A 98 -42.21 -26.01 -7.63
C GLY A 98 -41.98 -25.50 -9.06
N PRO A 99 -41.74 -26.40 -10.03
CA PRO A 99 -41.58 -26.06 -11.43
C PRO A 99 -42.94 -25.73 -12.06
N TYR A 100 -43.10 -24.53 -12.64
CA TYR A 100 -44.29 -24.18 -13.42
C TYR A 100 -44.25 -24.78 -14.81
N THR A 101 -45.36 -25.38 -15.23
CA THR A 101 -45.53 -25.92 -16.58
C THR A 101 -45.98 -24.89 -17.61
N ASP A 102 -46.52 -23.75 -17.16
CA ASP A 102 -47.01 -22.67 -18.02
C ASP A 102 -46.15 -21.40 -17.85
N VAL A 103 -45.65 -20.89 -18.96
CA VAL A 103 -44.84 -19.67 -19.05
C VAL A 103 -45.65 -18.45 -18.59
N ASN A 104 -46.93 -18.39 -18.90
CA ASN A 104 -47.79 -17.27 -18.53
C ASN A 104 -48.01 -17.20 -17.01
N VAL A 105 -48.14 -18.36 -16.37
CA VAL A 105 -48.26 -18.46 -14.90
C VAL A 105 -46.96 -18.04 -14.23
N ALA A 106 -45.82 -18.54 -14.72
CA ALA A 106 -44.50 -18.15 -14.19
C ALA A 106 -44.26 -16.63 -14.33
N PHE A 107 -44.67 -16.04 -15.45
CA PHE A 107 -44.54 -14.60 -15.69
C PHE A 107 -45.50 -13.76 -14.84
N SER A 108 -46.76 -14.17 -14.72
CA SER A 108 -47.74 -13.51 -13.86
C SER A 108 -47.30 -13.50 -12.39
N GLN A 109 -46.73 -14.61 -11.92
CA GLN A 109 -46.16 -14.72 -10.57
C GLN A 109 -44.91 -13.85 -10.41
N PHE A 110 -44.01 -13.82 -11.40
CA PHE A 110 -42.85 -12.92 -11.37
C PHE A 110 -43.27 -11.45 -11.30
N LEU A 111 -44.22 -11.02 -12.14
CA LEU A 111 -44.74 -9.64 -12.10
C LEU A 111 -45.46 -9.33 -10.79
N GLY A 112 -46.24 -10.27 -10.26
CA GLY A 112 -46.92 -10.12 -8.98
C GLY A 112 -45.95 -9.97 -7.81
N ASN A 113 -44.80 -10.65 -7.86
CA ASN A 113 -43.80 -10.64 -6.80
C ASN A 113 -42.64 -9.66 -7.05
N ILE A 114 -42.65 -8.88 -8.14
CA ILE A 114 -41.49 -8.07 -8.52
C ILE A 114 -41.10 -7.06 -7.43
N PHE A 115 -42.08 -6.45 -6.76
CA PHE A 115 -41.82 -5.51 -5.67
C PHE A 115 -41.24 -6.21 -4.43
N GLN A 116 -41.68 -7.42 -4.10
CA GLN A 116 -41.12 -8.21 -3.01
C GLN A 116 -39.68 -8.65 -3.31
N ILE A 117 -39.40 -9.05 -4.57
CA ILE A 117 -38.05 -9.40 -5.00
C ILE A 117 -37.14 -8.18 -4.97
N LEU A 118 -37.61 -7.01 -5.40
CA LEU A 118 -36.86 -5.76 -5.36
C LEU A 118 -36.60 -5.31 -3.91
N ASP A 119 -37.58 -5.41 -3.03
CA ASP A 119 -37.43 -5.11 -1.60
C ASP A 119 -36.43 -6.06 -0.92
N TYR A 120 -36.53 -7.36 -1.22
CA TYR A 120 -35.56 -8.35 -0.75
C TYR A 120 -34.15 -8.07 -1.28
N LEU A 121 -34.00 -7.73 -2.57
CA LEU A 121 -32.71 -7.34 -3.15
C LEU A 121 -32.18 -6.06 -2.51
N TYR A 122 -33.02 -5.07 -2.26
CA TYR A 122 -32.64 -3.83 -1.58
C TYR A 122 -32.08 -4.13 -0.19
N ASN A 123 -32.80 -4.91 0.61
CA ASN A 123 -32.36 -5.28 1.97
C ASN A 123 -31.06 -6.13 1.94
N THR A 124 -30.96 -7.09 1.02
CA THR A 124 -29.77 -7.95 0.91
C THR A 124 -28.56 -7.21 0.31
N SER A 125 -28.78 -6.14 -0.47
CA SER A 125 -27.70 -5.31 -1.05
C SER A 125 -26.83 -4.67 0.02
N PHE A 126 -27.43 -4.20 1.11
CA PHE A 126 -26.68 -3.63 2.24
C PHE A 126 -25.79 -4.69 2.90
N ILE A 127 -26.34 -5.88 3.14
CA ILE A 127 -25.59 -6.99 3.74
C ILE A 127 -24.44 -7.42 2.82
N PHE A 128 -24.70 -7.56 1.52
CA PHE A 128 -23.66 -7.83 0.53
C PHE A 128 -22.57 -6.74 0.53
N LEU A 129 -22.95 -5.47 0.65
CA LEU A 129 -22.00 -4.36 0.72
C LEU A 129 -21.12 -4.43 1.97
N TYR A 130 -21.65 -4.86 3.12
CA TYR A 130 -20.86 -5.10 4.33
C TYR A 130 -19.77 -6.16 4.10
N PHE A 131 -20.11 -7.27 3.45
CA PHE A 131 -19.14 -8.32 3.11
C PHE A 131 -18.10 -7.83 2.11
N LEU A 132 -18.50 -7.04 1.12
CA LEU A 132 -17.58 -6.43 0.17
C LEU A 132 -16.60 -5.49 0.88
N CYS A 133 -17.09 -4.63 1.76
CA CYS A 133 -16.27 -3.74 2.59
C CYS A 133 -15.34 -4.53 3.53
N ALA A 134 -15.80 -5.63 4.14
CA ALA A 134 -14.96 -6.49 4.95
C ALA A 134 -13.85 -7.16 4.13
N GLY A 135 -14.19 -7.72 2.96
CA GLY A 135 -13.24 -8.37 2.05
C GLY A 135 -12.19 -7.40 1.51
N VAL A 136 -12.60 -6.21 1.06
CA VAL A 136 -11.70 -5.13 0.63
C VAL A 136 -10.82 -4.67 1.80
N GLY A 137 -11.39 -4.53 3.00
CA GLY A 137 -10.66 -4.14 4.20
C GLY A 137 -9.56 -5.13 4.56
N ILE A 138 -9.86 -6.44 4.55
CA ILE A 138 -8.89 -7.51 4.80
C ILE A 138 -7.82 -7.55 3.70
N ALA A 139 -8.20 -7.44 2.42
CA ALA A 139 -7.26 -7.46 1.32
C ALA A 139 -6.27 -6.28 1.38
N LEU A 140 -6.76 -5.07 1.64
CA LEU A 140 -5.94 -3.87 1.82
C LEU A 140 -5.07 -3.98 3.07
N PHE A 141 -5.58 -4.57 4.16
CA PHE A 141 -4.80 -4.81 5.36
C PHE A 141 -3.63 -5.76 5.09
N LEU A 142 -3.87 -6.91 4.44
CA LEU A 142 -2.81 -7.84 4.05
C LEU A 142 -1.78 -7.17 3.13
N GLN A 143 -2.24 -6.37 2.18
CA GLN A 143 -1.36 -5.60 1.30
C GLN A 143 -0.54 -4.56 2.09
N SER A 144 -1.10 -3.97 3.15
CA SER A 144 -0.41 -3.02 4.02
C SER A 144 0.74 -3.66 4.81
N LEU A 145 0.60 -4.93 5.22
CA LEU A 145 1.67 -5.66 5.92
C LEU A 145 2.89 -5.91 5.02
N VAL A 146 2.65 -6.09 3.72
CA VAL A 146 3.70 -6.36 2.72
C VAL A 146 4.32 -5.06 2.20
N ARG A 147 3.49 -4.12 1.73
CA ARG A 147 3.96 -2.90 1.05
C ARG A 147 4.25 -1.73 1.99
N MET A 148 3.64 -1.69 3.18
CA MET A 148 3.87 -0.66 4.20
C MET A 148 3.69 0.77 3.68
N GLU A 149 2.61 1.02 2.94
CA GLU A 149 2.24 2.35 2.46
C GLU A 149 0.97 2.86 3.16
N HIS A 150 0.91 4.17 3.40
CA HIS A 150 -0.22 4.82 4.09
C HIS A 150 -1.58 4.57 3.43
N LYS A 151 -1.62 4.47 2.09
CA LYS A 151 -2.86 4.30 1.33
C LYS A 151 -3.57 2.97 1.62
N TYR A 152 -2.82 1.90 1.89
CA TYR A 152 -3.41 0.59 2.19
C TYR A 152 -3.94 0.52 3.62
N VAL A 153 -3.22 1.12 4.58
CA VAL A 153 -3.67 1.23 5.98
C VAL A 153 -4.94 2.07 6.07
N ALA A 154 -4.92 3.26 5.46
CA ALA A 154 -6.09 4.15 5.42
C ALA A 154 -7.26 3.49 4.68
N GLY A 155 -7.00 2.81 3.56
CA GLY A 155 -8.02 2.08 2.82
C GLY A 155 -8.63 0.93 3.63
N ALA A 156 -7.83 0.16 4.36
CA ALA A 156 -8.31 -0.90 5.25
C ALA A 156 -9.18 -0.33 6.38
N PHE A 157 -8.74 0.76 7.01
CA PHE A 157 -9.50 1.48 8.03
C PHE A 157 -10.86 1.94 7.49
N ILE A 158 -10.85 2.73 6.40
CA ILE A 158 -12.07 3.28 5.80
C ILE A 158 -13.02 2.16 5.39
N SER A 159 -12.51 1.06 4.83
CA SER A 159 -13.33 -0.07 4.40
C SER A 159 -14.05 -0.74 5.57
N ILE A 160 -13.38 -0.93 6.72
CA ILE A 160 -14.01 -1.50 7.91
C ILE A 160 -14.99 -0.52 8.55
N GLN A 161 -14.64 0.77 8.66
CA GLN A 161 -15.54 1.79 9.21
C GLN A 161 -16.76 2.05 8.31
N ALA A 162 -16.61 1.90 6.99
CA ALA A 162 -17.71 2.02 6.05
C ALA A 162 -18.85 1.05 6.35
N ILE A 163 -18.58 -0.12 6.93
CA ILE A 163 -19.60 -1.08 7.36
C ILE A 163 -20.56 -0.41 8.36
N LEU A 164 -20.03 0.32 9.34
CA LEU A 164 -20.83 1.02 10.34
C LEU A 164 -21.56 2.22 9.73
N VAL A 165 -20.90 2.97 8.84
CA VAL A 165 -21.52 4.11 8.14
C VAL A 165 -22.72 3.63 7.33
N ILE A 166 -22.53 2.60 6.50
CA ILE A 166 -23.60 1.98 5.70
C ILE A 166 -24.66 1.38 6.64
N GLY A 167 -24.25 0.77 7.75
CA GLY A 167 -25.14 0.28 8.80
C GLY A 167 -26.06 1.37 9.36
N ALA A 168 -25.53 2.56 9.60
CA ALA A 168 -26.32 3.68 10.13
C ALA A 168 -27.41 4.18 9.16
N TYR A 169 -27.24 3.96 7.84
CA TYR A 169 -28.27 4.27 6.84
C TYR A 169 -29.22 3.10 6.56
N ALA A 170 -28.96 1.91 7.12
CA ALA A 170 -29.84 0.78 6.93
C ALA A 170 -31.14 1.01 7.72
N PRO A 171 -32.31 1.02 7.05
CA PRO A 171 -33.59 1.39 7.67
C PRO A 171 -34.05 0.47 8.80
N MET A 172 -33.37 -0.67 9.00
CA MET A 172 -33.68 -1.63 10.07
C MET A 172 -32.89 -1.40 11.36
N ILE A 173 -31.83 -0.58 11.38
CA ILE A 173 -30.88 -0.61 12.50
C ILE A 173 -30.42 0.80 12.92
N SER A 174 -30.82 1.23 14.12
CA SER A 174 -30.12 2.28 14.88
C SER A 174 -28.83 1.68 15.45
N VAL A 175 -27.76 1.63 14.63
CA VAL A 175 -26.54 0.85 14.91
C VAL A 175 -25.80 1.31 16.17
N ILE A 176 -25.98 2.56 16.59
CA ILE A 176 -25.29 3.11 17.75
C ILE A 176 -26.32 3.91 18.55
N ASP A 177 -26.83 3.33 19.63
CA ASP A 177 -27.52 4.11 20.65
C ASP A 177 -26.45 4.89 21.42
N ILE A 178 -26.30 6.17 21.08
CA ILE A 178 -25.35 7.09 21.73
C ILE A 178 -25.96 7.62 23.05
N ASN A 179 -27.20 7.25 23.38
CA ASN A 179 -27.93 7.86 24.47
C ASN A 179 -28.16 6.91 25.66
N PRO A 180 -27.93 7.40 26.90
CA PRO A 180 -27.22 8.63 27.26
C PRO A 180 -25.69 8.44 27.28
N VAL A 181 -24.95 9.45 26.80
CA VAL A 181 -23.49 9.50 26.99
C VAL A 181 -23.20 9.56 28.50
N PRO A 182 -22.32 8.69 29.03
CA PRO A 182 -21.96 8.75 30.43
C PRO A 182 -21.23 10.05 30.79
N ASN A 183 -21.66 10.73 31.86
CA ASN A 183 -20.97 11.90 32.40
C ASN A 183 -19.66 11.53 33.13
N ASP A 184 -19.52 10.27 33.56
CA ASP A 184 -18.32 9.77 34.23
C ASP A 184 -17.26 9.32 33.22
N LEU A 185 -16.03 9.84 33.36
CA LEU A 185 -14.90 9.51 32.46
C LEU A 185 -14.64 8.00 32.36
N ILE A 186 -14.72 7.28 33.49
CA ILE A 186 -14.47 5.83 33.51
C ILE A 186 -15.57 5.10 32.73
N ALA A 187 -16.84 5.44 32.97
CA ALA A 187 -17.96 4.85 32.25
C ALA A 187 -17.91 5.19 30.75
N PHE A 188 -17.49 6.40 30.40
CA PHE A 188 -17.27 6.83 29.03
C PHE A 188 -16.21 5.98 28.30
N ILE A 189 -15.07 5.72 28.93
CA ILE A 189 -13.99 4.89 28.33
C ILE A 189 -14.47 3.46 28.04
N PHE A 190 -15.32 2.89 28.90
CA PHE A 190 -15.86 1.53 28.73
C PHE A 190 -17.13 1.45 27.87
N HIS A 191 -17.60 2.58 27.33
CA HIS A 191 -18.73 2.59 26.41
C HIS A 191 -18.36 1.88 25.10
N SER A 192 -19.26 1.06 24.55
CA SER A 192 -18.99 0.22 23.37
C SER A 192 -18.51 1.02 22.14
N GLY A 193 -19.18 2.15 21.87
CA GLY A 193 -18.79 3.07 20.80
C GLY A 193 -17.42 3.72 21.04
N GLN A 194 -17.09 4.01 22.30
CA GLN A 194 -15.80 4.62 22.65
C GLN A 194 -14.67 3.59 22.57
N ILE A 195 -14.89 2.34 23.02
CA ILE A 195 -13.92 1.25 22.86
C ILE A 195 -13.62 1.04 21.37
N LEU A 196 -14.66 1.00 20.52
CA LEU A 196 -14.49 0.91 19.08
C LEU A 196 -13.64 2.08 18.55
N ALA A 197 -13.97 3.33 18.92
CA ALA A 197 -13.21 4.51 18.49
C ALA A 197 -11.74 4.45 18.94
N LEU A 198 -11.48 4.06 20.18
CA LEU A 198 -10.13 3.94 20.74
C LEU A 198 -9.32 2.83 20.08
N VAL A 199 -9.93 1.68 19.80
CA VAL A 199 -9.28 0.57 19.08
C VAL A 199 -9.01 0.94 17.63
N SER A 200 -9.94 1.66 17.00
CA SER A 200 -9.81 2.19 15.65
C SER A 200 -8.66 3.19 15.56
N PHE A 201 -8.53 4.08 16.55
CA PHE A 201 -7.39 4.98 16.72
C PHE A 201 -6.09 4.21 16.98
N ALA A 202 -6.12 3.19 17.86
CA ALA A 202 -4.97 2.33 18.15
C ALA A 202 -4.39 1.71 16.88
N TYR A 203 -5.28 1.15 16.05
CA TYR A 203 -4.90 0.54 14.79
C TYR A 203 -4.19 1.53 13.87
N LEU A 204 -4.75 2.73 13.68
CA LEU A 204 -4.14 3.76 12.85
C LEU A 204 -2.79 4.23 13.40
N GLU A 205 -2.72 4.53 14.69
CA GLU A 205 -1.51 5.01 15.36
C GLU A 205 -0.38 3.98 15.24
N ILE A 206 -0.63 2.72 15.58
CA ILE A 206 0.37 1.63 15.49
C ILE A 206 0.76 1.38 14.03
N SER A 207 -0.19 1.41 13.10
CA SER A 207 0.09 1.19 11.67
C SER A 207 0.90 2.33 11.05
N TYR A 208 0.66 3.58 11.45
CA TYR A 208 1.46 4.71 11.00
C TYR A 208 2.86 4.71 11.62
N GLN A 209 2.99 4.33 12.89
CA GLN A 209 4.30 4.11 13.51
C GLN A 209 5.09 2.99 12.82
N MET A 210 4.40 1.91 12.42
CA MET A 210 5.01 0.83 11.62
C MET A 210 5.56 1.37 10.30
N ILE A 211 4.77 2.15 9.56
CA ILE A 211 5.19 2.75 8.28
C ILE A 211 6.36 3.70 8.47
N TYR A 212 6.29 4.58 9.48
CA TYR A 212 7.36 5.51 9.82
C TYR A 212 8.66 4.79 10.20
N SER A 213 8.57 3.77 11.06
CA SER A 213 9.74 2.97 11.44
C SER A 213 10.36 2.23 10.25
N TYR A 214 9.55 1.83 9.26
CA TYR A 214 10.04 1.21 8.04
C TYR A 214 10.70 2.23 7.10
N SER A 215 10.06 3.39 6.88
CA SER A 215 10.57 4.42 5.96
C SER A 215 11.87 5.06 6.45
N VAL A 216 12.02 5.24 7.76
CA VAL A 216 13.27 5.74 8.37
C VAL A 216 14.29 4.63 8.57
N GLY A 217 13.85 3.42 8.93
CA GLY A 217 14.75 2.31 9.23
C GLY A 217 15.42 1.69 8.01
N LYS A 218 14.69 1.56 6.89
CA LYS A 218 15.18 0.87 5.69
C LYS A 218 16.42 1.54 5.05
N PRO A 219 16.46 2.87 4.83
CA PRO A 219 17.64 3.50 4.24
C PRO A 219 18.90 3.35 5.09
N VAL A 220 18.75 3.33 6.43
CA VAL A 220 19.87 3.13 7.36
C VAL A 220 20.38 1.70 7.26
N GLU A 221 19.46 0.73 7.21
CA GLU A 221 19.79 -0.69 7.05
C GLU A 221 20.47 -0.98 5.71
N ASP A 222 19.94 -0.44 4.60
CA ASP A 222 20.53 -0.61 3.27
C ASP A 222 21.96 -0.04 3.21
N ARG A 223 22.21 1.09 3.88
CA ARG A 223 23.55 1.69 4.02
C ARG A 223 24.48 0.82 4.87
N GLU A 224 24.01 0.31 5.99
CA GLU A 224 24.79 -0.62 6.82
C GLU A 224 25.15 -1.90 6.04
N GLU A 225 24.21 -2.49 5.30
CA GLU A 225 24.45 -3.69 4.51
C GLU A 225 25.42 -3.44 3.35
N THR A 226 25.29 -2.31 2.65
CA THR A 226 26.21 -1.92 1.57
C THR A 226 27.63 -1.67 2.09
N LEU A 227 27.78 -0.94 3.19
CA LEU A 227 29.09 -0.72 3.83
C LEU A 227 29.71 -2.03 4.32
N LYS A 228 28.91 -2.94 4.92
CA LYS A 228 29.38 -4.29 5.30
C LYS A 228 29.86 -5.10 4.09
N LYS A 229 29.12 -5.07 2.98
CA LYS A 229 29.52 -5.74 1.73
C LYS A 229 30.82 -5.15 1.17
N GLN A 230 30.97 -3.82 1.21
CA GLN A 230 32.19 -3.14 0.77
C GLN A 230 33.39 -3.50 1.65
N LEU A 231 33.26 -3.51 2.98
CA LEU A 231 34.32 -3.93 3.90
C LEU A 231 34.71 -5.40 3.70
N LEU A 232 33.75 -6.29 3.45
CA LEU A 232 34.01 -7.70 3.13
C LEU A 232 34.70 -7.86 1.77
N ALA A 233 34.27 -7.09 0.75
CA ALA A 233 34.92 -7.06 -0.55
C ALA A 233 36.37 -6.59 -0.43
N LEU A 234 36.63 -5.56 0.39
CA LEU A 234 37.98 -5.02 0.63
C LEU A 234 38.89 -6.08 1.28
N ARG A 235 38.42 -6.77 2.32
CA ARG A 235 39.16 -7.87 2.97
C ARG A 235 39.40 -9.08 2.07
N THR A 236 38.48 -9.38 1.16
CA THR A 236 38.63 -10.52 0.24
C THR A 236 39.56 -10.17 -0.92
N ALA A 237 39.54 -8.92 -1.40
CA ALA A 237 40.47 -8.41 -2.40
C ALA A 237 41.91 -8.46 -1.90
N THR A 238 42.15 -7.99 -0.68
CA THR A 238 43.50 -8.01 -0.09
C THR A 238 44.00 -9.41 0.27
N ARG A 239 43.15 -10.32 0.76
CA ARG A 239 43.55 -11.72 0.94
C ARG A 239 43.97 -12.40 -0.36
N LYS A 240 43.28 -12.12 -1.47
CA LYS A 240 43.68 -12.62 -2.79
C LYS A 240 45.00 -12.01 -3.23
N GLN A 241 45.22 -10.74 -2.91
CA GLN A 241 46.48 -10.06 -3.21
C GLN A 241 47.65 -10.59 -2.39
N ASP A 242 47.50 -10.79 -1.08
CA ASP A 242 48.53 -11.38 -0.24
C ASP A 242 48.90 -12.81 -0.68
N ALA A 243 47.94 -13.57 -1.22
CA ALA A 243 48.20 -14.88 -1.82
C ALA A 243 49.01 -14.78 -3.12
N ILE A 244 48.71 -13.78 -3.97
CA ILE A 244 49.46 -13.49 -5.21
C ILE A 244 50.87 -12.99 -4.91
N ASP A 245 51.04 -12.06 -3.97
CA ASP A 245 52.33 -11.48 -3.57
C ASP A 245 53.26 -12.54 -2.94
N LYS A 246 52.70 -13.55 -2.26
CA LYS A 246 53.45 -14.68 -1.70
C LYS A 246 53.82 -15.75 -2.73
N GLY A 247 53.41 -15.58 -3.99
CA GLY A 247 53.70 -16.54 -5.05
C GLY A 247 52.98 -17.89 -4.90
N GLU A 248 51.97 -17.98 -4.02
CA GLU A 248 51.12 -19.15 -3.94
C GLU A 248 50.19 -19.16 -5.15
N SER A 249 50.44 -20.08 -6.09
CA SER A 249 49.50 -20.30 -7.19
C SER A 249 48.16 -20.71 -6.58
N LEU A 250 47.18 -19.83 -6.71
CA LEU A 250 45.79 -20.11 -6.33
C LEU A 250 45.31 -21.28 -7.19
N ALA A 251 45.48 -22.50 -6.67
CA ALA A 251 44.81 -23.67 -7.21
C ALA A 251 43.32 -23.37 -7.17
N SER A 252 42.72 -23.31 -8.36
CA SER A 252 41.34 -22.97 -8.67
C SER A 252 40.32 -24.01 -8.18
N SER A 253 40.61 -24.72 -7.10
CA SER A 253 39.74 -25.74 -6.56
C SER A 253 39.02 -25.20 -5.33
N ALA A 254 37.69 -25.17 -5.39
CA ALA A 254 36.75 -24.84 -4.31
C ALA A 254 36.32 -23.37 -4.13
N MET A 255 35.93 -22.67 -5.22
CA MET A 255 34.92 -21.60 -5.08
C MET A 255 33.55 -22.13 -5.51
N SER A 256 32.75 -22.47 -4.49
CA SER A 256 31.37 -22.92 -4.62
C SER A 256 30.50 -21.91 -5.36
N ARG A 257 29.80 -22.43 -6.37
CA ARG A 257 28.63 -21.88 -7.06
C ARG A 257 27.73 -21.06 -6.10
N SER A 258 27.64 -19.74 -6.28
CA SER A 258 26.39 -18.98 -6.02
C SER A 258 26.40 -17.48 -6.37
N SER A 259 27.51 -16.86 -6.79
CA SER A 259 27.47 -15.40 -7.05
C SER A 259 28.31 -14.90 -8.23
N GLY A 260 28.40 -15.69 -9.31
CA GLY A 260 29.38 -15.46 -10.38
C GLY A 260 28.78 -15.25 -11.77
N ALA A 261 28.30 -14.04 -12.06
CA ALA A 261 28.14 -13.58 -13.44
C ALA A 261 28.68 -12.16 -13.64
N THR A 262 28.48 -11.26 -12.68
CA THR A 262 28.96 -9.86 -12.78
C THR A 262 30.36 -9.63 -12.22
N VAL A 263 30.83 -10.47 -11.28
CA VAL A 263 32.18 -10.33 -10.69
C VAL A 263 33.25 -11.07 -11.49
N PHE A 264 32.88 -12.17 -12.18
CA PHE A 264 33.80 -12.91 -13.03
C PHE A 264 34.04 -12.26 -14.40
N SER A 265 33.10 -11.45 -14.91
CA SER A 265 33.34 -10.66 -16.13
C SER A 265 34.35 -9.54 -15.89
N PHE A 266 34.31 -8.87 -14.73
CA PHE A 266 35.29 -7.85 -14.36
C PHE A 266 36.70 -8.42 -14.15
N VAL A 267 36.80 -9.60 -13.52
CA VAL A 267 38.11 -10.24 -13.28
C VAL A 267 38.67 -10.84 -14.56
N ARG A 268 37.84 -11.41 -15.43
CA ARG A 268 38.29 -11.91 -16.73
C ARG A 268 38.69 -10.78 -17.68
N GLU A 269 37.93 -9.67 -17.70
CA GLU A 269 38.29 -8.47 -18.45
C GLU A 269 39.59 -7.83 -17.92
N ALA A 270 39.84 -7.87 -16.61
CA ALA A 270 41.11 -7.42 -16.02
C ALA A 270 42.29 -8.34 -16.36
N ILE A 271 42.06 -9.66 -16.49
CA ILE A 271 43.09 -10.63 -16.86
C ILE A 271 43.38 -10.59 -18.37
N GLU A 272 42.37 -10.41 -19.22
CA GLU A 272 42.53 -10.24 -20.67
C GLU A 272 43.08 -8.84 -21.05
N ARG A 273 42.97 -7.83 -20.18
CA ARG A 273 43.67 -6.54 -20.32
C ARG A 273 45.12 -6.56 -19.83
N LYS A 274 45.53 -7.58 -19.07
CA LYS A 274 46.92 -7.76 -18.61
C LYS A 274 47.90 -8.08 -19.76
N THR A 275 47.39 -8.37 -20.95
CA THR A 275 48.20 -8.61 -22.16
C THR A 275 48.26 -7.40 -23.09
N LEU A 276 47.59 -6.28 -22.77
CA LEU A 276 47.50 -5.11 -23.65
C LEU A 276 47.67 -3.78 -22.87
N GLY A 277 48.92 -3.44 -22.51
CA GLY A 277 49.37 -2.04 -22.35
C GLY A 277 49.88 -1.62 -20.96
N GLU A 278 51.18 -1.32 -20.89
CA GLU A 278 51.93 -0.85 -19.70
C GLU A 278 51.35 0.38 -18.96
N LYS A 279 50.45 1.15 -19.57
CA LYS A 279 49.86 2.35 -18.93
C LYS A 279 48.66 2.05 -18.03
N ASP A 280 47.89 0.99 -18.32
CA ASP A 280 46.76 0.54 -17.47
C ASP A 280 47.25 -0.38 -16.33
N GLU A 281 48.46 -0.93 -16.42
CA GLU A 281 49.09 -1.68 -15.31
C GLU A 281 49.54 -0.78 -14.16
N LEU A 282 49.98 0.45 -14.47
CA LEU A 282 50.31 1.45 -13.46
C LEU A 282 49.07 1.97 -12.73
N GLU A 283 47.97 2.25 -13.43
CA GLU A 283 46.69 2.61 -12.78
C GLU A 283 46.12 1.45 -11.94
N ASN A 284 46.28 0.21 -12.39
CA ASN A 284 45.89 -0.95 -11.59
C ASN A 284 46.80 -1.13 -10.37
N LEU A 285 48.13 -0.98 -10.49
CA LEU A 285 49.05 -1.02 -9.35
C LEU A 285 48.75 0.09 -8.34
N ASP A 286 48.37 1.28 -8.79
CA ASP A 286 48.02 2.40 -7.92
C ASP A 286 46.71 2.11 -7.17
N ALA A 287 45.67 1.66 -7.88
CA ALA A 287 44.41 1.22 -7.29
C ALA A 287 44.58 0.04 -6.32
N ILE A 288 45.49 -0.88 -6.63
CA ILE A 288 45.86 -2.02 -5.78
C ILE A 288 46.59 -1.53 -4.51
N SER A 289 47.50 -0.56 -4.65
CA SER A 289 48.21 0.02 -3.51
C SER A 289 47.26 0.80 -2.59
N ASP A 290 46.27 1.49 -3.17
CA ASP A 290 45.24 2.23 -2.45
C ASP A 290 44.30 1.31 -1.68
N VAL A 291 43.91 0.17 -2.25
CA VAL A 291 43.11 -0.86 -1.54
C VAL A 291 43.87 -1.42 -0.35
N ARG A 292 45.18 -1.67 -0.48
CA ARG A 292 46.03 -2.14 0.63
C ARG A 292 46.17 -1.08 1.72
N ARG A 293 46.42 0.18 1.35
CA ARG A 293 46.48 1.33 2.28
C ARG A 293 45.16 1.51 3.02
N LEU A 294 44.03 1.43 2.31
CA LEU A 294 42.69 1.47 2.90
C LEU A 294 42.48 0.34 3.90
N GLN A 295 42.93 -0.88 3.59
CA GLN A 295 42.78 -1.98 4.53
C GLN A 295 43.63 -1.78 5.79
N ILE A 296 44.90 -1.39 5.63
CA ILE A 296 45.79 -1.13 6.76
C ILE A 296 45.19 -0.03 7.64
N PHE A 297 44.70 1.05 7.03
CA PHE A 297 44.02 2.13 7.74
C PHE A 297 42.77 1.63 8.47
N VAL A 298 41.93 0.82 7.82
CA VAL A 298 40.72 0.25 8.45
C VAL A 298 41.08 -0.69 9.60
N ASP A 299 42.07 -1.57 9.43
CA ASP A 299 42.46 -2.52 10.47
C ASP A 299 43.17 -1.81 11.65
N GLU A 300 43.96 -0.77 11.38
CA GLU A 300 44.55 0.11 12.41
C GLU A 300 43.50 0.93 13.15
N LEU A 301 42.48 1.45 12.45
CA LEU A 301 41.34 2.14 13.04
C LEU A 301 40.52 1.19 13.95
N LEU A 302 40.30 -0.06 13.51
CA LEU A 302 39.61 -1.07 14.30
C LEU A 302 40.42 -1.59 15.51
N ALA A 303 41.75 -1.55 15.42
CA ALA A 303 42.64 -1.94 16.52
C ALA A 303 42.79 -0.82 17.57
N SER A 304 42.75 0.44 17.13
CA SER A 304 42.89 1.62 17.99
C SER A 304 41.59 2.03 18.68
N ASP A 305 40.45 1.89 18.01
CA ASP A 305 39.14 2.20 18.58
C ASP A 305 38.14 1.04 18.41
N PRO A 306 37.72 0.38 19.50
CA PRO A 306 36.72 -0.68 19.43
C PRO A 306 35.35 -0.20 18.93
N ASN A 307 35.06 1.10 19.01
CA ASN A 307 33.82 1.70 18.51
C ASN A 307 33.88 2.07 17.03
N ALA A 308 35.06 2.18 16.43
CA ALA A 308 35.23 2.53 15.01
C ALA A 308 34.51 1.56 14.07
N ARG A 309 34.31 0.30 14.48
CA ARG A 309 33.50 -0.66 13.74
C ARG A 309 32.06 -0.20 13.59
N ASP A 310 31.48 0.31 14.66
CA ASP A 310 30.09 0.76 14.69
C ASP A 310 29.94 2.11 13.99
N GLU A 311 30.97 2.96 14.00
CA GLU A 311 31.00 4.22 13.23
C GLU A 311 31.17 3.98 11.73
N LEU A 312 32.13 3.15 11.32
CA LEU A 312 32.38 2.80 9.91
C LEU A 312 31.22 2.04 9.27
N THR A 313 30.46 1.28 10.05
CA THR A 313 29.25 0.60 9.55
C THR A 313 27.99 1.47 9.63
N ALA A 314 28.13 2.74 10.05
CA ALA A 314 27.03 3.67 10.32
C ALA A 314 26.01 3.13 11.35
N LYS A 315 26.38 2.11 12.12
CA LYS A 315 25.57 1.54 13.20
C LYS A 315 25.45 2.49 14.39
N ALA A 316 26.46 3.34 14.62
CA ALA A 316 26.41 4.43 15.59
C ALA A 316 25.41 5.54 15.18
N ALA A 317 25.16 5.72 13.88
CA ALA A 317 24.18 6.68 13.37
C ALA A 317 22.74 6.14 13.42
N ALA A 318 22.56 4.83 13.66
CA ALA A 318 21.26 4.24 13.86
C ALA A 318 20.80 4.46 15.32
N PRO A 319 19.61 5.05 15.56
CA PRO A 319 19.12 5.21 16.91
C PRO A 319 18.93 3.85 17.58
N SER A 320 19.22 3.77 18.88
CA SER A 320 19.10 2.51 19.61
C SER A 320 17.65 2.00 19.56
N SER A 321 17.46 0.70 19.33
CA SER A 321 16.11 0.15 19.15
C SER A 321 15.23 0.35 20.39
N PHE A 322 15.84 0.36 21.59
CA PHE A 322 15.14 0.64 22.83
C PHE A 322 14.70 2.11 22.95
N TYR A 323 15.55 3.06 22.55
CA TYR A 323 15.18 4.47 22.51
C TYR A 323 14.02 4.70 21.54
N VAL A 324 14.08 4.11 20.33
CA VAL A 324 13.00 4.22 19.34
C VAL A 324 11.70 3.62 19.89
N ILE A 325 11.74 2.44 20.51
CA ILE A 325 10.54 1.82 21.10
C ILE A 325 9.97 2.70 22.21
N SER A 326 10.79 3.13 23.16
CA SER A 326 10.34 3.92 24.32
C SER A 326 9.80 5.29 23.91
N SER A 327 10.45 5.99 22.98
CA SER A 327 9.97 7.27 22.45
C SER A 327 8.64 7.10 21.71
N THR A 328 8.49 6.00 20.98
CA THR A 328 7.26 5.67 20.25
C THR A 328 6.11 5.34 21.19
N ILE A 329 6.36 4.54 22.24
CA ILE A 329 5.36 4.21 23.26
C ILE A 329 4.94 5.47 24.03
N MET A 330 5.90 6.27 24.49
CA MET A 330 5.61 7.50 25.24
C MET A 330 4.82 8.50 24.37
N GLY A 331 5.24 8.69 23.12
CA GLY A 331 4.53 9.54 22.17
C GLY A 331 3.12 9.05 21.85
N SER A 332 2.94 7.72 21.72
CA SER A 332 1.62 7.11 21.54
C SER A 332 0.73 7.30 22.77
N ALA A 333 1.25 7.06 23.97
CA ALA A 333 0.52 7.22 25.23
C ALA A 333 0.01 8.65 25.42
N ILE A 334 0.87 9.65 25.17
CA ILE A 334 0.47 11.07 25.23
C ILE A 334 -0.65 11.36 24.22
N ARG A 335 -0.55 10.86 22.98
CA ARG A 335 -1.59 11.04 21.96
C ARG A 335 -2.90 10.35 22.35
N PHE A 336 -2.82 9.14 22.89
CA PHE A 336 -3.99 8.40 23.39
C PHE A 336 -4.70 9.14 24.51
N ILE A 337 -3.96 9.60 25.52
CA ILE A 337 -4.53 10.38 26.63
C ILE A 337 -5.15 11.66 26.11
N SER A 338 -4.49 12.33 25.16
CA SER A 338 -5.02 13.55 24.52
C SER A 338 -6.32 13.28 23.77
N VAL A 339 -6.40 12.17 23.01
CA VAL A 339 -7.63 11.77 22.29
C VAL A 339 -8.75 11.45 23.27
N ILE A 340 -8.48 10.69 24.34
CA ILE A 340 -9.48 10.37 25.36
C ILE A 340 -10.00 11.66 26.01
N ALA A 341 -9.10 12.53 26.47
CA ALA A 341 -9.47 13.78 27.11
C ALA A 341 -10.26 14.69 26.16
N LEU A 342 -9.80 14.90 24.93
CA LEU A 342 -10.50 15.70 23.93
C LEU A 342 -11.87 15.09 23.58
N SER A 343 -11.97 13.78 23.38
CA SER A 343 -13.24 13.14 23.08
C SER A 343 -14.25 13.28 24.23
N PHE A 344 -13.79 13.15 25.47
CA PHE A 344 -14.63 13.30 26.65
C PHE A 344 -15.14 14.74 26.79
N LEU A 345 -14.25 15.72 26.61
CA LEU A 345 -14.61 17.14 26.66
C LEU A 345 -15.62 17.50 25.56
N LEU A 346 -15.44 16.99 24.34
CA LEU A 346 -16.30 17.33 23.19
C LEU A 346 -17.68 16.68 23.26
N ILE A 347 -17.78 15.46 23.78
CA ILE A 347 -19.04 14.73 23.83
C ILE A 347 -19.86 15.15 25.06
N ASN A 348 -19.24 15.72 26.09
CA ASN A 348 -19.94 16.21 27.28
C ASN A 348 -20.21 17.74 27.19
N PRO A 349 -21.41 18.17 26.72
CA PRO A 349 -21.73 19.59 26.58
C PRO A 349 -21.77 20.33 27.93
N GLU A 350 -21.99 19.63 29.06
CA GLU A 350 -22.03 20.24 30.39
C GLU A 350 -20.70 20.92 30.77
N PHE A 351 -19.58 20.39 30.27
CA PHE A 351 -18.28 21.02 30.46
C PHE A 351 -18.23 22.42 29.81
N PHE A 352 -18.74 22.56 28.59
CA PHE A 352 -18.79 23.87 27.92
C PHE A 352 -19.83 24.79 28.53
N MET A 353 -20.97 24.25 28.98
CA MET A 353 -22.01 25.04 29.65
C MET A 353 -21.50 25.69 30.94
N SER A 354 -20.74 24.93 31.73
CA SER A 354 -20.12 25.41 32.96
C SER A 354 -18.97 26.38 32.69
N LEU A 355 -18.12 26.11 31.69
CA LEU A 355 -17.02 26.98 31.32
C LEU A 355 -17.49 28.35 30.78
N LEU A 356 -18.57 28.37 29.99
CA LEU A 356 -19.11 29.58 29.37
C LEU A 356 -20.16 30.31 30.24
N ASN A 357 -20.55 29.75 31.39
CA ASN A 357 -21.59 30.28 32.26
C ASN A 357 -22.87 30.66 31.49
N LEU A 358 -23.38 29.72 30.67
CA LEU A 358 -24.56 29.98 29.83
C LEU A 358 -25.81 30.27 30.68
N THR A 359 -26.68 31.16 30.19
CA THR A 359 -27.94 31.51 30.85
C THR A 359 -28.85 30.28 31.01
N PRO A 360 -29.65 30.16 32.09
CA PRO A 360 -30.51 28.99 32.34
C PRO A 360 -31.48 28.65 31.20
N GLY A 361 -31.89 29.62 30.39
CA GLY A 361 -32.73 29.38 29.21
C GLY A 361 -32.03 28.59 28.11
N ILE A 362 -30.70 28.76 27.96
CA ILE A 362 -29.91 27.97 27.03
C ILE A 362 -29.58 26.62 27.66
N GLN A 363 -29.15 26.58 28.93
CA GLN A 363 -28.77 25.34 29.63
C GLN A 363 -29.87 24.28 29.67
N ASN A 364 -31.14 24.70 29.78
CA ASN A 364 -32.28 23.80 29.79
C ASN A 364 -32.90 23.57 28.40
N SER A 365 -32.23 24.02 27.33
CA SER A 365 -32.72 23.83 25.97
C SER A 365 -32.59 22.37 25.55
N ALA A 366 -33.65 21.84 24.92
CA ALA A 366 -33.61 20.52 24.29
C ALA A 366 -32.52 20.44 23.19
N GLU A 367 -32.15 21.57 22.59
CA GLU A 367 -31.11 21.65 21.55
C GLU A 367 -29.71 21.30 22.06
N LEU A 368 -29.45 21.37 23.38
CA LEU A 368 -28.16 20.94 23.94
C LEU A 368 -28.03 19.42 24.08
N THR A 369 -29.14 18.72 24.06
CA THR A 369 -29.16 17.24 24.09
C THR A 369 -29.10 16.63 22.69
N GLN A 370 -29.20 17.47 21.66
CA GLN A 370 -29.17 17.08 20.26
C GLN A 370 -27.72 16.87 19.79
N PRO A 371 -27.42 15.80 19.02
CA PRO A 371 -26.08 15.51 18.52
C PRO A 371 -25.50 16.64 17.64
N GLU A 372 -26.35 17.50 17.09
CA GLU A 372 -26.00 18.69 16.32
C GLU A 372 -25.12 19.66 17.11
N ILE A 373 -25.32 19.79 18.43
CA ILE A 373 -24.48 20.66 19.26
C ILE A 373 -23.04 20.12 19.33
N ILE A 374 -22.87 18.80 19.37
CA ILE A 374 -21.56 18.14 19.38
C ILE A 374 -20.84 18.42 18.05
N LEU A 375 -21.57 18.37 16.93
CA LEU A 375 -21.03 18.72 15.61
C LEU A 375 -20.60 20.19 15.54
N LEU A 376 -21.39 21.10 16.11
CA LEU A 376 -21.04 22.52 16.19
C LEU A 376 -19.68 22.74 16.89
N PHE A 377 -19.41 22.01 17.98
CA PHE A 377 -18.13 22.07 18.68
C PHE A 377 -16.99 21.33 17.96
N MET A 378 -17.27 20.26 17.21
CA MET A 378 -16.26 19.53 16.45
C MET A 378 -15.75 20.29 15.23
N VAL A 379 -16.59 21.07 14.54
CA VAL A 379 -16.20 21.76 13.30
C VAL A 379 -15.00 22.70 13.49
N PRO A 380 -14.98 23.62 14.48
CA PRO A 380 -13.82 24.46 14.75
C PRO A 380 -12.56 23.66 15.07
N LEU A 381 -12.69 22.55 15.80
CA LEU A 381 -11.56 21.69 16.17
C LEU A 381 -10.99 20.96 14.94
N LEU A 382 -11.85 20.44 14.06
CA LEU A 382 -11.44 19.82 12.80
C LEU A 382 -10.74 20.83 11.88
N LEU A 383 -11.23 22.07 11.84
CA LEU A 383 -10.62 23.17 11.08
C LEU A 383 -9.34 23.73 11.71
N LEU A 384 -9.09 23.45 13.00
CA LEU A 384 -7.86 23.85 13.67
C LEU A 384 -6.63 23.17 13.05
N PHE A 385 -6.73 21.91 12.64
CA PHE A 385 -5.61 21.20 12.00
C PHE A 385 -5.15 21.82 10.67
N PRO A 386 -6.02 22.04 9.66
CA PRO A 386 -5.61 22.72 8.43
C PRO A 386 -5.22 24.17 8.69
N PHE A 387 -5.83 24.84 9.67
CA PHE A 387 -5.44 26.19 10.06
C PHE A 387 -4.01 26.22 10.63
N VAL A 388 -3.68 25.36 11.59
CA VAL A 388 -2.33 25.25 12.15
C VAL A 388 -1.33 24.83 11.08
N ALA A 389 -1.68 23.89 10.20
CA ALA A 389 -0.83 23.52 9.07
C ALA A 389 -0.58 24.70 8.12
N MET A 390 -1.59 25.52 7.84
CA MET A 390 -1.48 26.73 7.04
C MET A 390 -0.57 27.77 7.72
N VAL A 391 -0.73 27.96 9.03
CA VAL A 391 0.10 28.87 9.83
C VAL A 391 1.55 28.40 9.85
N ILE A 392 1.81 27.11 10.13
CA ILE A 392 3.16 26.53 10.09
C ILE A 392 3.76 26.66 8.69
N SER A 393 3.01 26.33 7.64
CA SER A 393 3.46 26.48 6.26
C SER A 393 3.78 27.94 5.92
N SER A 394 3.00 28.89 6.45
CA SER A 394 3.26 30.32 6.25
C SER A 394 4.55 30.76 6.94
N PHE A 395 4.87 30.22 8.12
CA PHE A 395 6.12 30.52 8.82
C PHE A 395 7.33 29.81 8.19
N VAL A 396 7.20 28.55 7.81
CA VAL A 396 8.29 27.79 7.16
C VAL A 396 8.59 28.32 5.76
N SER A 397 7.57 28.75 5.01
CA SER A 397 7.79 29.37 3.69
C SER A 397 8.53 30.71 3.78
N GLN A 398 8.45 31.40 4.93
CA GLN A 398 9.27 32.60 5.16
C GLN A 398 10.75 32.29 5.42
N GLU A 399 11.09 31.09 5.90
CA GLU A 399 12.50 30.68 6.04
C GLU A 399 13.14 30.29 4.70
N GLU A 400 12.37 29.74 3.74
CA GLU A 400 12.90 29.40 2.41
C GLU A 400 13.09 30.60 1.47
N ASP A 401 12.39 31.71 1.69
CA ASP A 401 12.60 32.97 0.96
C ASP A 401 13.78 33.78 1.50
N VAL A 402 14.42 33.34 2.58
CA VAL A 402 15.79 33.73 2.95
C VAL A 402 16.82 32.79 2.28
N LYS A 403 16.52 32.30 1.07
CA LYS A 403 17.59 31.92 0.14
C LYS A 403 18.27 33.20 -0.27
N GLU A 404 19.43 33.45 0.34
CA GLU A 404 20.48 34.39 -0.04
C GLU A 404 20.08 35.20 -1.27
N GLU A 405 19.84 36.50 -1.11
CA GLU A 405 19.90 37.45 -2.22
C GLU A 405 21.32 37.37 -2.81
N LEU A 406 21.58 36.32 -3.61
CA LEU A 406 22.80 36.15 -4.38
C LEU A 406 22.96 37.46 -5.13
N SER A 407 24.09 38.12 -4.85
CA SER A 407 24.47 39.36 -5.51
C SER A 407 24.24 39.20 -7.02
N PRO A 408 23.80 40.25 -7.74
CA PRO A 408 23.60 40.17 -9.20
C PRO A 408 24.80 39.51 -9.93
N GLU A 409 26.01 39.65 -9.40
CA GLU A 409 27.23 38.99 -9.91
C GLU A 409 27.21 37.45 -9.78
N GLU A 410 26.71 36.89 -8.68
CA GLU A 410 26.66 35.43 -8.48
C GLU A 410 25.57 34.77 -9.33
N LYS A 411 24.44 35.47 -9.55
CA LYS A 411 23.39 35.03 -10.49
C LYS A 411 23.89 35.02 -11.94
N GLU A 412 24.77 35.95 -12.31
CA GLU A 412 25.41 35.95 -13.63
C GLU A 412 26.46 34.84 -13.76
N ALA A 413 27.28 34.62 -12.73
CA ALA A 413 28.25 33.53 -12.69
C ALA A 413 27.58 32.14 -12.79
N GLU A 414 26.43 31.96 -12.13
CA GLU A 414 25.68 30.71 -12.20
C GLU A 414 25.01 30.50 -13.57
N LYS A 415 24.49 31.57 -14.19
CA LYS A 415 23.99 31.55 -15.56
C LYS A 415 25.10 31.22 -16.56
N GLU A 416 26.31 31.76 -16.37
CA GLU A 416 27.48 31.41 -17.18
C GLU A 416 27.88 29.94 -16.99
N ARG A 417 27.93 29.43 -15.76
CA ARG A 417 28.21 28.01 -15.49
C ARG A 417 27.19 27.11 -16.15
N LYS A 418 25.89 27.42 -16.06
CA LYS A 418 24.82 26.69 -16.75
C LYS A 418 24.94 26.76 -18.28
N ARG A 419 25.37 27.90 -18.84
CA ARG A 419 25.64 28.04 -20.29
C ARG A 419 26.86 27.22 -20.72
N LYS A 420 27.95 27.22 -19.95
CA LYS A 420 29.16 26.41 -20.20
C LYS A 420 28.84 24.92 -20.13
N LEU A 421 28.09 24.46 -19.13
CA LEU A 421 27.64 23.08 -19.01
C LEU A 421 26.75 22.63 -20.18
N LYS A 422 25.84 23.51 -20.65
CA LYS A 422 25.03 23.21 -21.85
C LYS A 422 25.88 23.12 -23.12
N LYS A 423 26.91 23.95 -23.27
CA LYS A 423 27.86 23.85 -24.39
C LYS A 423 28.65 22.53 -24.32
N MET A 424 29.24 22.20 -23.18
CA MET A 424 29.98 20.93 -22.99
C MET A 424 29.11 19.70 -23.27
N LYS A 425 27.83 19.69 -22.84
CA LYS A 425 26.89 18.60 -23.17
C LYS A 425 26.62 18.49 -24.68
N LYS A 426 26.50 19.62 -25.38
CA LYS A 426 26.31 19.63 -26.85
C LYS A 426 27.57 19.16 -27.58
N ASP A 427 28.75 19.56 -27.13
CA ASP A 427 30.02 19.17 -27.73
C ASP A 427 30.31 17.68 -27.48
N ALA A 428 30.05 17.17 -26.28
CA ALA A 428 30.12 15.74 -25.97
C ALA A 428 29.13 14.91 -26.83
N ALA A 429 27.93 15.43 -27.09
CA ALA A 429 26.96 14.76 -27.96
C ALA A 429 27.40 14.76 -29.43
N LYS A 430 28.03 15.84 -29.93
CA LYS A 430 28.63 15.88 -31.27
C LYS A 430 29.79 14.89 -31.41
N ALA A 431 30.69 14.85 -30.42
CA ALA A 431 31.81 13.89 -30.39
C ALA A 431 31.32 12.44 -30.39
N ARG A 432 30.23 12.13 -29.68
CA ARG A 432 29.60 10.79 -29.73
C ARG A 432 29.07 10.45 -31.14
N LYS A 433 28.38 11.38 -31.79
CA LYS A 433 27.87 11.19 -33.17
C LYS A 433 29.00 11.00 -34.18
N GLU A 434 30.12 11.69 -34.03
CA GLU A 434 31.29 11.53 -34.90
C GLU A 434 31.96 10.16 -34.70
N ARG A 435 32.09 9.69 -33.45
CA ARG A 435 32.58 8.34 -33.14
C ARG A 435 31.69 7.25 -33.73
N GLU A 436 30.36 7.40 -33.67
CA GLU A 436 29.43 6.46 -34.32
C GLU A 436 29.55 6.47 -35.84
N LYS A 437 29.68 7.64 -36.47
CA LYS A 437 29.90 7.73 -37.93
C LYS A 437 31.23 7.10 -38.34
N ALA A 438 32.29 7.25 -37.53
CA ALA A 438 33.58 6.60 -37.77
C ALA A 438 33.48 5.07 -37.64
N LYS A 439 32.74 4.55 -36.64
CA LYS A 439 32.47 3.12 -36.49
C LYS A 439 31.65 2.56 -37.66
N ARG A 440 30.64 3.30 -38.14
CA ARG A 440 29.83 2.89 -39.29
C ARG A 440 30.64 2.87 -40.58
N ARG A 441 31.50 3.87 -40.82
CA ARG A 441 32.42 3.89 -41.98
C ARG A 441 33.41 2.71 -41.94
N LYS A 442 34.00 2.40 -40.78
CA LYS A 442 34.86 1.20 -40.63
C LYS A 442 34.13 -0.11 -40.95
N ARG A 443 32.84 -0.22 -40.61
CA ARG A 443 32.00 -1.40 -40.96
C ARG A 443 31.59 -1.48 -42.43
N THR A 444 31.67 -0.38 -43.18
CA THR A 444 31.30 -0.39 -44.62
C THR A 444 32.50 -0.56 -45.54
N ASP A 445 33.72 -0.26 -45.06
CA ASP A 445 34.99 -0.44 -45.81
C ASP A 445 35.62 -1.82 -45.60
N SER A 446 35.25 -2.56 -44.56
CA SER A 446 35.61 -3.98 -44.38
C SER A 446 34.53 -4.86 -45.02
N GLY A 447 34.58 -4.99 -46.34
CA GLY A 447 33.81 -6.00 -47.06
C GLY A 447 34.22 -7.41 -46.65
N ASP A 448 33.21 -8.24 -46.38
CA ASP A 448 33.25 -9.71 -46.35
C ASP A 448 34.44 -10.39 -45.68
N GLU A 449 34.51 -10.31 -44.34
CA GLU A 449 34.93 -11.46 -43.54
C GLU A 449 33.92 -11.61 -42.41
N ILE A 450 33.04 -12.61 -42.53
CA ILE A 450 32.28 -13.13 -41.41
C ILE A 450 33.33 -13.66 -40.43
N ASP A 451 33.51 -12.93 -39.34
CA ASP A 451 34.46 -13.22 -38.27
C ASP A 451 34.24 -14.68 -37.82
N GLU A 452 35.30 -15.50 -37.88
CA GLU A 452 35.27 -16.92 -37.49
C GLU A 452 34.72 -17.11 -36.07
N TRP A 453 34.76 -16.05 -35.26
CA TRP A 453 34.19 -15.96 -33.93
C TRP A 453 32.65 -15.94 -33.88
N ASP A 454 31.99 -15.25 -34.82
CA ASP A 454 30.53 -15.26 -34.88
C ASP A 454 30.02 -16.66 -35.30
N ARG A 455 30.77 -17.35 -36.17
CA ARG A 455 30.51 -18.74 -36.57
C ARG A 455 30.75 -19.73 -35.42
N ALA A 456 31.80 -19.53 -34.64
CA ALA A 456 32.10 -20.35 -33.46
C ALA A 456 31.07 -20.13 -32.33
N LEU A 457 30.54 -18.92 -32.17
CA LEU A 457 29.50 -18.63 -31.18
C LEU A 457 28.13 -19.20 -31.57
N GLU A 458 27.79 -19.22 -32.86
CA GLU A 458 26.59 -19.91 -33.36
C GLU A 458 26.71 -21.44 -33.21
N GLU A 459 27.88 -22.05 -33.48
CA GLU A 459 28.08 -23.49 -33.26
C GLU A 459 28.07 -23.89 -31.78
N THR A 460 28.49 -23.00 -30.87
CA THR A 460 28.63 -23.32 -29.44
C THR A 460 27.37 -22.97 -28.62
N TYR A 461 26.59 -21.98 -29.03
CA TYR A 461 25.45 -21.47 -28.27
C TYR A 461 24.15 -21.31 -29.09
N GLY A 462 24.10 -21.82 -30.31
CA GLY A 462 22.88 -21.85 -31.12
C GLY A 462 21.74 -22.62 -30.44
N VAL A 463 20.60 -21.94 -30.29
CA VAL A 463 19.27 -22.55 -30.17
C VAL A 463 18.88 -23.16 -31.51
#